data_AF-A0AAX3S7D9-F1
#
_entry.id   AF-A0AAX3S7D9-F1
#
_cell.length_a   1.000
_cell.length_b   1.000
_cell.length_c   1.000
_cell.angle_alpha   90.00
_cell.angle_beta   90.00
_cell.angle_gamma   90.00
#
_symmetry.space_group_name_H-M   'P 1'
#
loop_
_entity.id
_entity.type
_entity.pdbx_description
1 polymer ?
#
loop_
_entity_poly.entity_id
_entity_poly.type
_entity_poly.pdbx_seq_one_letter_code
_entity_poly.pdbx_strand_id
1 'polypeptide(L)'
;MAKKRRVKQNGRGEHPASLANLIPAGPGNQRARKHGAYARYHPAEITERVIPGATSPQRIEALIELEEARLHSALQEKVRWDARCEYGEVSAADLILTEMRTGSDGKTTKRERPDFERLIDRSMGRISALIDQKERLSVLPTYVATHIATLLDKADAEGMRAIECAELFEREGLAIPISVQQRVRAELAMLEPPEPEGGVTDEELERLSAEYEAQTAKESVWLTERQRQVKDIHKQNDRERNAQ
;
A
#
# COMPACT_ATOMS: atom_id res chain seq x y z
N MET A 1 -23.93 37.74 11.54
CA MET A 1 -24.34 36.35 11.84
C MET A 1 -23.64 35.41 10.85
N ALA A 2 -22.53 34.81 11.25
CA ALA A 2 -21.69 34.00 10.36
C ALA A 2 -22.27 32.58 10.19
N LYS A 3 -22.69 32.22 8.98
CA LYS A 3 -23.05 30.83 8.62
C LYS A 3 -21.78 30.00 8.58
N LYS A 4 -21.56 29.16 9.60
CA LYS A 4 -20.51 28.12 9.59
C LYS A 4 -20.74 27.18 8.41
N ARG A 5 -19.83 27.21 7.43
CA ARG A 5 -19.76 26.21 6.35
C ARG A 5 -19.54 24.84 6.99
N ARG A 6 -20.51 23.92 6.83
CA ARG A 6 -20.30 22.50 7.14
C ARG A 6 -19.33 21.94 6.11
N VAL A 7 -18.15 21.57 6.56
CA VAL A 7 -17.20 20.76 5.79
C VAL A 7 -17.91 19.47 5.38
N LYS A 8 -18.04 19.22 4.07
CA LYS A 8 -18.48 17.92 3.55
C LYS A 8 -17.44 16.90 4.00
N GLN A 9 -17.81 16.02 4.91
CA GLN A 9 -17.00 14.83 5.22
C GLN A 9 -16.89 14.01 3.93
N ASN A 10 -15.66 13.80 3.48
CA ASN A 10 -15.36 12.96 2.32
C ASN A 10 -15.88 11.55 2.61
N GLY A 11 -16.91 11.12 1.87
CA GLY A 11 -17.53 9.80 1.99
C GLY A 11 -16.66 8.64 1.46
N ARG A 12 -15.33 8.78 1.45
CA ARG A 12 -14.42 7.65 1.21
C ARG A 12 -14.31 6.89 2.52
N GLY A 13 -14.80 5.66 2.53
CA GLY A 13 -14.91 4.81 3.71
C GLY A 13 -13.67 4.87 4.61
N GLU A 14 -13.78 5.63 5.69
CA GLU A 14 -12.82 5.66 6.78
C GLU A 14 -12.97 4.36 7.57
N HIS A 15 -12.27 3.30 7.12
CA HIS A 15 -12.09 2.14 7.96
C HIS A 15 -11.28 2.60 9.19
N PRO A 16 -11.67 2.30 10.44
CA PRO A 16 -10.92 2.72 11.63
C PRO A 16 -9.47 2.20 11.62
N ALA A 17 -9.20 1.06 10.98
CA ALA A 17 -7.83 0.58 10.75
C ALA A 17 -7.06 1.34 9.65
N SER A 18 -7.73 2.08 8.75
CA SER A 18 -7.07 2.95 7.75
C SER A 18 -6.66 4.29 8.35
N LEU A 19 -7.43 4.83 9.31
CA LEU A 19 -7.09 6.08 10.01
C LEU A 19 -5.86 5.96 10.90
N ALA A 20 -5.66 4.83 11.59
CA ALA A 20 -4.46 4.59 12.39
C ALA A 20 -3.16 4.39 11.56
N ASN A 21 -3.32 4.06 10.28
CA ASN A 21 -2.21 3.90 9.31
C ASN A 21 -1.86 5.20 8.58
N LEU A 22 -2.65 6.27 8.74
CA LEU A 22 -2.43 7.57 8.09
C LEU A 22 -1.39 8.44 8.79
N ILE A 23 -0.98 8.09 10.02
CA ILE A 23 0.09 8.79 10.76
C ILE A 23 1.34 7.90 10.77
N PRO A 24 2.47 8.34 10.16
CA PRO A 24 3.66 7.52 10.03
C PRO A 24 4.29 7.29 11.41
N ALA A 25 4.40 6.04 11.81
CA ALA A 25 5.25 5.64 12.93
C ALA A 25 6.41 4.82 12.37
N GLY A 26 7.52 5.51 12.06
CA GLY A 26 8.83 4.90 11.93
C GLY A 26 9.00 3.85 10.81
N PRO A 27 10.18 3.19 10.79
CA PRO A 27 10.66 2.46 9.63
C PRO A 27 9.96 1.11 9.43
N GLY A 28 9.50 0.90 8.20
CA GLY A 28 8.68 -0.25 7.83
C GLY A 28 7.27 -0.05 8.36
N ASN A 29 6.28 -0.44 7.57
CA ASN A 29 4.86 -0.30 7.88
C ASN A 29 4.42 -1.26 9.02
N GLN A 30 5.14 -1.24 10.16
CA GLN A 30 4.96 -2.10 11.30
C GLN A 30 3.64 -1.80 12.01
N ARG A 31 3.14 -0.55 11.96
CA ARG A 31 1.78 -0.22 12.42
C ARG A 31 0.70 -0.88 11.57
N ALA A 32 0.81 -0.89 10.25
CA ALA A 32 -0.14 -1.64 9.40
C ALA A 32 -0.08 -3.15 9.64
N ARG A 33 1.06 -3.67 10.10
CA ARG A 33 1.20 -5.08 10.50
C ARG A 33 0.76 -5.36 11.95
N LYS A 34 0.88 -4.40 12.87
CA LYS A 34 0.44 -4.50 14.28
C LYS A 34 -1.05 -4.18 14.48
N HIS A 35 -1.61 -3.32 13.63
CA HIS A 35 -2.98 -2.77 13.78
C HIS A 35 -3.84 -2.86 12.51
N GLY A 36 -3.30 -3.37 11.40
CA GLY A 36 -4.08 -3.59 10.17
C GLY A 36 -4.82 -4.93 10.15
N ALA A 37 -5.62 -5.14 9.11
CA ALA A 37 -6.48 -6.33 8.95
C ALA A 37 -5.73 -7.68 9.02
N TYR A 38 -4.42 -7.65 8.79
CA TYR A 38 -3.56 -8.83 8.78
C TYR A 38 -2.78 -9.06 10.09
N ALA A 39 -2.93 -8.17 11.09
CA ALA A 39 -2.25 -8.30 12.38
C ALA A 39 -2.61 -9.61 13.09
N ARG A 40 -3.85 -10.09 12.90
CA ARG A 40 -4.32 -11.37 13.45
C ARG A 40 -3.56 -12.61 12.97
N TYR A 41 -2.84 -12.52 11.85
CA TYR A 41 -2.05 -13.63 11.28
C TYR A 41 -0.58 -13.61 11.69
N HIS A 42 -0.19 -12.62 12.50
CA HIS A 42 1.16 -12.50 13.06
C HIS A 42 1.04 -12.52 14.58
N PRO A 43 1.36 -13.63 15.26
CA PRO A 43 1.31 -13.68 16.72
C PRO A 43 2.22 -12.62 17.33
N ALA A 44 1.77 -12.03 18.44
CA ALA A 44 2.48 -10.94 19.14
C ALA A 44 3.91 -11.34 19.56
N GLU A 45 4.15 -12.65 19.75
CA GLU A 45 5.45 -13.24 20.06
C GLU A 45 6.49 -13.07 18.94
N ILE A 46 6.06 -12.93 17.67
CA ILE A 46 6.96 -12.67 16.55
C ILE A 46 7.37 -11.18 16.53
N THR A 47 6.60 -10.27 17.12
CA THR A 47 6.83 -8.81 17.03
C THR A 47 7.99 -8.26 17.87
N GLU A 48 8.70 -9.08 18.64
CA GLU A 48 9.66 -8.60 19.65
C GLU A 48 11.12 -9.07 19.45
N ARG A 49 11.42 -9.87 18.41
CA ARG A 49 12.77 -10.43 18.21
C ARG A 49 13.84 -9.44 17.71
N VAL A 50 13.48 -8.20 17.35
CA VAL A 50 14.48 -7.21 16.91
C VAL A 50 14.98 -6.46 18.13
N ILE A 51 16.18 -6.82 18.59
CA ILE A 51 16.88 -6.12 19.69
C ILE A 51 17.19 -4.69 19.21
N PRO A 52 16.66 -3.62 19.85
CA PRO A 52 16.83 -2.23 19.39
C PRO A 52 18.26 -1.66 19.44
N GLY A 53 19.30 -2.49 19.62
CA GLY A 53 20.70 -2.07 19.75
C GLY A 53 21.71 -3.02 19.12
N ALA A 54 21.27 -3.93 18.25
CA ALA A 54 22.20 -4.81 17.52
C ALA A 54 22.92 -4.03 16.41
N THR A 55 24.21 -4.36 16.18
CA THR A 55 25.00 -3.78 15.09
C THR A 55 24.33 -4.02 13.73
N SER A 56 24.52 -3.13 12.75
CA SER A 56 23.83 -3.22 11.44
C SER A 56 23.88 -4.60 10.76
N PRO A 57 24.98 -5.37 10.80
CA PRO A 57 25.02 -6.72 10.22
C PRO A 57 24.15 -7.73 10.98
N GLN A 58 24.25 -7.72 12.32
CA GLN A 58 23.43 -8.57 13.21
C GLN A 58 21.94 -8.19 13.12
N ARG A 59 21.65 -6.91 12.86
CA ARG A 59 20.30 -6.41 12.66
C ARG A 59 19.69 -6.92 11.36
N ILE A 60 20.47 -7.04 10.28
CA ILE A 60 19.98 -7.61 9.01
C ILE A 60 19.65 -9.08 9.18
N GLU A 61 20.50 -9.85 9.86
CA GLU A 61 20.23 -11.27 10.17
C GLU A 61 18.97 -11.43 11.03
N ALA A 62 18.84 -10.66 12.11
CA ALA A 62 17.64 -10.67 12.94
C ALA A 62 16.37 -10.25 12.17
N LEU A 63 16.49 -9.37 11.17
CA LEU A 63 15.38 -8.98 10.30
C LEU A 63 15.01 -10.09 9.31
N ILE A 64 15.99 -10.86 8.80
CA ILE A 64 15.73 -12.03 7.94
C ILE A 64 14.97 -13.09 8.75
N GLU A 65 15.49 -13.49 9.91
CA GLU A 65 14.86 -14.48 10.78
C GLU A 65 13.43 -14.08 11.19
N LEU A 66 13.21 -12.79 11.43
CA LEU A 66 11.90 -12.24 11.72
C LEU A 66 10.91 -12.40 10.55
N GLU A 67 11.34 -12.06 9.33
CA GLU A 67 10.48 -12.18 8.16
C GLU A 67 10.26 -13.65 7.78
N GLU A 68 11.23 -14.53 8.00
CA GLU A 68 11.06 -15.98 7.85
C GLU A 68 10.02 -16.52 8.84
N ALA A 69 10.08 -16.12 10.11
CA ALA A 69 9.07 -16.48 11.10
C ALA A 69 7.67 -15.99 10.70
N ARG A 70 7.57 -14.79 10.12
CA ARG A 70 6.31 -14.24 9.59
C ARG A 70 5.79 -15.03 8.39
N LEU A 71 6.68 -15.43 7.48
CA LEU A 71 6.34 -16.26 6.33
C LEU A 71 5.81 -17.62 6.78
N HIS A 72 6.49 -18.28 7.72
CA HIS A 72 6.03 -19.54 8.29
C HIS A 72 4.66 -19.41 8.96
N SER A 73 4.43 -18.35 9.73
CA SER A 73 3.12 -18.07 10.33
C SER A 73 2.03 -17.89 9.27
N ALA A 74 2.31 -17.14 8.20
CA ALA A 74 1.35 -16.92 7.11
C ALA A 74 1.02 -18.22 6.36
N LEU A 75 2.02 -19.09 6.14
CA LEU A 75 1.82 -20.41 5.52
C LEU A 75 0.99 -21.34 6.41
N GLN A 76 1.24 -21.36 7.72
CA GLN A 76 0.43 -22.14 8.67
C GLN A 76 -1.02 -21.66 8.71
N GLU A 77 -1.24 -20.35 8.73
CA GLU A 77 -2.58 -19.77 8.71
C GLU A 77 -3.31 -20.05 7.38
N LYS A 78 -2.60 -20.04 6.24
CA LYS A 78 -3.16 -20.45 4.95
C LYS A 78 -3.64 -21.91 4.99
N VAL A 79 -2.80 -22.83 5.48
CA VAL A 79 -3.17 -24.25 5.61
C VAL A 79 -4.36 -24.45 6.56
N ARG A 80 -4.38 -23.75 7.70
CA ARG A 80 -5.52 -23.77 8.63
C ARG A 80 -6.79 -23.24 7.98
N TRP A 81 -6.68 -22.16 7.22
CA TRP A 81 -7.81 -21.59 6.48
C TRP A 81 -8.35 -22.57 5.45
N ASP A 82 -7.47 -23.18 4.66
CA ASP A 82 -7.85 -24.12 3.60
C ASP A 82 -8.53 -25.36 4.20
N ALA A 83 -8.02 -25.90 5.32
CA ALA A 83 -8.69 -26.96 6.06
C ALA A 83 -10.08 -26.53 6.57
N ARG A 84 -10.21 -25.34 7.18
CA ARG A 84 -11.52 -24.83 7.63
C ARG A 84 -12.51 -24.64 6.47
N CYS A 85 -12.01 -24.26 5.28
CA CYS A 85 -12.82 -24.19 4.06
C CYS A 85 -13.34 -25.58 3.67
N GLU A 86 -12.49 -26.61 3.68
CA GLU A 86 -12.86 -27.99 3.34
C GLU A 86 -13.92 -28.56 4.28
N TYR A 87 -13.83 -28.27 5.58
CA TYR A 87 -14.80 -28.71 6.60
C TYR A 87 -16.03 -27.81 6.73
N GLY A 88 -16.13 -26.72 5.95
CA GLY A 88 -17.26 -25.78 6.01
C GLY A 88 -17.33 -24.96 7.31
N GLU A 89 -16.22 -24.79 8.02
CA GLU A 89 -16.12 -24.11 9.32
C GLU A 89 -15.80 -22.61 9.21
N VAL A 90 -15.79 -22.06 7.98
CA VAL A 90 -15.50 -20.64 7.74
C VAL A 90 -16.77 -19.81 7.91
N SER A 91 -16.71 -18.83 8.81
CA SER A 91 -17.81 -17.92 9.09
C SER A 91 -17.60 -16.55 8.43
N ALA A 92 -18.66 -15.75 8.36
CA ALA A 92 -18.59 -14.37 7.86
C ALA A 92 -17.68 -13.44 8.71
N ALA A 93 -17.33 -13.84 9.94
CA ALA A 93 -16.39 -13.10 10.80
C ALA A 93 -14.92 -13.38 10.44
N ASP A 94 -14.65 -14.52 9.80
CA ASP A 94 -13.31 -14.91 9.37
C ASP A 94 -12.86 -14.13 8.12
N LEU A 95 -13.81 -13.70 7.28
CA LEU A 95 -13.56 -12.91 6.08
C LEU A 95 -13.10 -11.48 6.42
N ILE A 96 -12.19 -10.94 5.60
CA ILE A 96 -11.70 -9.57 5.74
C ILE A 96 -12.72 -8.62 5.13
N LEU A 97 -13.11 -7.61 5.90
CA LEU A 97 -13.90 -6.50 5.39
C LEU A 97 -13.05 -5.64 4.45
N THR A 98 -13.36 -5.69 3.15
CA THR A 98 -12.61 -4.98 2.10
C THR A 98 -13.28 -3.68 1.69
N GLU A 99 -14.61 -3.60 1.77
CA GLU A 99 -15.35 -2.40 1.39
C GLU A 99 -16.54 -2.16 2.33
N MET A 100 -16.73 -0.90 2.70
CA MET A 100 -17.94 -0.42 3.37
C MET A 100 -18.49 0.77 2.58
N ARG A 101 -19.71 0.62 2.05
CA ARG A 101 -20.45 1.74 1.47
C ARG A 101 -21.63 2.07 2.36
N THR A 102 -21.73 3.34 2.73
CA THR A 102 -22.85 3.90 3.48
C THR A 102 -23.66 4.76 2.51
N GLY A 103 -24.86 4.30 2.15
CA GLY A 103 -25.79 5.03 1.27
C GLY A 103 -27.08 5.39 2.00
N SER A 104 -27.98 6.08 1.30
CA SER A 104 -29.36 6.35 1.76
C SER A 104 -30.13 5.06 2.07
N ASP A 105 -29.78 3.98 1.38
CA ASP A 105 -30.48 2.68 1.43
C ASP A 105 -29.89 1.73 2.48
N GLY A 106 -28.91 2.19 3.27
CA GLY A 106 -28.29 1.43 4.35
C GLY A 106 -26.78 1.21 4.19
N LYS A 107 -26.24 0.28 5.00
CA LYS A 107 -24.82 -0.10 5.01
C LYS A 107 -24.62 -1.37 4.19
N THR A 108 -23.85 -1.28 3.11
CA THR A 108 -23.39 -2.45 2.36
C THR A 108 -21.93 -2.72 2.68
N THR A 109 -21.61 -3.98 2.98
CA THR A 109 -20.27 -4.41 3.34
C THR A 109 -19.80 -5.54 2.42
N LYS A 110 -18.64 -5.39 1.79
CA LYS A 110 -17.99 -6.44 1.02
C LYS A 110 -16.93 -7.10 1.91
N ARG A 111 -17.01 -8.42 2.04
CA ARG A 111 -16.04 -9.23 2.78
C ARG A 111 -15.43 -10.27 1.85
N GLU A 112 -14.11 -10.40 1.88
CA GLU A 112 -13.35 -11.29 1.01
C GLU A 112 -12.45 -12.22 1.81
N ARG A 113 -12.04 -13.33 1.18
CA ARG A 113 -11.03 -14.22 1.73
C ARG A 113 -9.75 -13.42 2.00
N PRO A 114 -9.03 -13.70 3.10
CA PRO A 114 -7.69 -13.18 3.29
C PRO A 114 -6.78 -13.51 2.10
N ASP A 115 -6.11 -12.49 1.57
CA ASP A 115 -5.17 -12.64 0.46
C ASP A 115 -3.82 -13.15 0.99
N PHE A 116 -3.75 -14.46 1.25
CA PHE A 116 -2.54 -15.11 1.75
C PHE A 116 -1.40 -15.08 0.72
N GLU A 117 -1.69 -15.16 -0.58
CA GLU A 117 -0.65 -15.15 -1.63
C GLU A 117 0.09 -13.82 -1.63
N ARG A 118 -0.64 -12.70 -1.57
CA ARG A 118 -0.01 -11.38 -1.48
C ARG A 118 0.81 -11.18 -0.21
N LEU A 119 0.42 -11.79 0.92
CA LEU A 119 1.20 -11.76 2.16
C LEU A 119 2.49 -12.58 2.03
N ILE A 120 2.41 -13.76 1.41
CA ILE A 120 3.54 -14.63 1.13
C ILE A 120 4.52 -13.93 0.19
N ASP A 121 4.06 -13.42 -0.95
CA ASP A 121 4.87 -12.71 -1.93
C ASP A 121 5.59 -11.51 -1.32
N ARG A 122 4.88 -10.71 -0.51
CA ARG A 122 5.47 -9.57 0.18
C ARG A 122 6.55 -9.99 1.17
N SER A 123 6.37 -11.12 1.86
CA SER A 123 7.35 -11.63 2.83
C SER A 123 8.56 -12.20 2.12
N MET A 124 8.37 -12.99 1.06
CA MET A 124 9.46 -13.52 0.22
C MET A 124 10.27 -12.40 -0.44
N GLY A 125 9.61 -11.40 -1.03
CA GLY A 125 10.29 -10.26 -1.65
C GLY A 125 11.11 -9.44 -0.65
N ARG A 126 10.64 -9.36 0.60
CA ARG A 126 11.39 -8.69 1.68
C ARG A 126 12.59 -9.51 2.15
N ILE A 127 12.44 -10.83 2.29
CA ILE A 127 13.55 -11.73 2.61
C ILE A 127 14.63 -11.64 1.52
N SER A 128 14.24 -11.74 0.24
CA SER A 128 15.16 -11.59 -0.90
C SER A 128 15.93 -10.27 -0.85
N ALA A 129 15.24 -9.15 -0.63
CA ALA A 129 15.90 -7.84 -0.53
C ALA A 129 16.89 -7.75 0.65
N LEU A 130 16.58 -8.38 1.79
CA LEU A 130 17.47 -8.42 2.95
C LEU A 130 18.68 -9.34 2.72
N ILE A 131 18.50 -10.47 2.05
CA ILE A 131 19.59 -11.38 1.65
C ILE A 131 20.52 -10.68 0.67
N ASP A 132 19.99 -10.05 -0.38
CA ASP A 132 20.80 -9.27 -1.33
C ASP A 132 21.61 -8.18 -0.63
N GLN A 133 21.02 -7.52 0.37
CA GLN A 133 21.70 -6.51 1.17
C GLN A 133 22.82 -7.12 2.03
N LYS A 134 22.58 -8.29 2.65
CA LYS A 134 23.58 -9.03 3.42
C LYS A 134 24.76 -9.45 2.54
N GLU A 135 24.49 -10.01 1.36
CA GLU A 135 25.51 -10.45 0.41
C GLU A 135 26.37 -9.26 -0.05
N ARG A 136 25.75 -8.13 -0.41
CA ARG A 136 26.50 -6.93 -0.82
C ARG A 136 27.39 -6.38 0.30
N LEU A 137 26.91 -6.37 1.54
CA LEU A 137 27.71 -5.96 2.68
C LEU A 137 28.88 -6.92 2.96
N SER A 138 28.71 -8.22 2.69
CA SER A 138 29.76 -9.23 2.87
C SER A 138 30.90 -9.12 1.84
N VAL A 139 30.61 -8.59 0.65
CA VAL A 139 31.59 -8.42 -0.44
C VAL A 139 32.36 -7.10 -0.31
N LEU A 140 31.80 -6.11 0.41
CA LEU A 140 32.45 -4.83 0.62
C LEU A 140 33.69 -4.99 1.55
N PRO A 141 34.77 -4.24 1.31
CA PRO A 141 35.89 -4.18 2.24
C PRO A 141 35.38 -3.83 3.65
N THR A 142 35.85 -4.53 4.68
CA THR A 142 35.33 -4.43 6.05
C THR A 142 35.21 -2.99 6.54
N TYR A 143 36.17 -2.13 6.18
CA TYR A 143 36.16 -0.71 6.54
C TYR A 143 34.94 0.04 5.95
N VAL A 144 34.56 -0.25 4.70
CA VAL A 144 33.41 0.37 4.02
C VAL A 144 32.11 -0.13 4.65
N ALA A 145 32.00 -1.43 4.93
CA ALA A 145 30.83 -2.01 5.58
C ALA A 145 30.63 -1.44 7.00
N THR A 146 31.72 -1.26 7.77
CA THR A 146 31.66 -0.60 9.07
C THR A 146 31.30 0.87 8.95
N HIS A 147 31.84 1.60 7.96
CA HIS A 147 31.52 3.01 7.76
C HIS A 147 30.03 3.19 7.42
N ILE A 148 29.50 2.38 6.50
CA ILE A 148 28.06 2.35 6.20
C ILE A 148 27.22 2.03 7.44
N ALA A 149 27.62 1.04 8.24
CA ALA A 149 26.93 0.70 9.48
C ALA A 149 26.89 1.88 10.46
N THR A 150 28.03 2.56 10.66
CA THR A 150 28.10 3.72 11.56
C THR A 150 27.24 4.89 11.10
N LEU A 151 27.15 5.13 9.79
CA LEU A 151 26.30 6.18 9.22
C LEU A 151 24.81 5.85 9.39
N LEU A 152 24.43 4.58 9.23
CA LEU A 152 23.05 4.14 9.50
C LEU A 152 22.69 4.27 10.98
N ASP A 153 23.59 3.85 11.88
CA ASP A 153 23.37 3.93 13.32
C ASP A 153 23.26 5.39 13.78
N LYS A 154 24.08 6.28 13.20
CA LYS A 154 24.01 7.72 13.43
C LYS A 154 22.69 8.32 12.93
N ALA A 155 22.27 7.97 11.71
CA ALA A 155 21.02 8.46 11.14
C ALA A 155 19.80 8.01 11.97
N ASP A 156 19.81 6.77 12.46
CA ASP A 156 18.76 6.25 13.35
C ASP A 156 18.78 6.95 14.73
N ALA A 157 19.96 7.17 15.32
CA ALA A 157 20.10 7.85 16.61
C ALA A 157 19.64 9.32 16.56
N GLU A 158 19.89 10.01 15.45
CA GLU A 158 19.48 11.39 15.22
C GLU A 158 18.05 11.50 14.68
N GLY A 159 17.39 10.38 14.35
CA GLY A 159 16.03 10.36 13.84
C GLY A 159 15.88 11.00 12.45
N MET A 160 16.92 10.91 11.62
CA MET A 160 16.97 11.55 10.30
C MET A 160 15.89 11.00 9.35
N ARG A 161 15.38 11.88 8.48
CA ARG A 161 14.51 11.50 7.37
C ARG A 161 15.28 10.72 6.31
N ALA A 162 14.58 10.02 5.41
CA ALA A 162 15.26 9.18 4.43
C ALA A 162 16.04 10.01 3.40
N ILE A 163 15.52 11.18 3.04
CA ILE A 163 16.21 12.16 2.19
C ILE A 163 17.50 12.66 2.86
N GLU A 164 17.43 13.06 4.13
CA GLU A 164 18.60 13.53 4.91
C GLU A 164 19.65 12.43 5.08
N CYS A 165 19.20 11.19 5.30
CA CYS A 165 20.07 10.04 5.36
C CYS A 165 20.77 9.78 4.01
N ALA A 166 20.08 9.94 2.89
CA ALA A 166 20.68 9.79 1.57
C ALA A 166 21.73 10.87 1.27
N GLU A 167 21.44 12.13 1.63
CA GLU A 167 22.41 13.23 1.54
C GLU A 167 23.66 12.96 2.39
N LEU A 168 23.50 12.38 3.58
CA LEU A 168 24.62 11.97 4.43
C LEU A 168 25.51 10.91 3.75
N PHE A 169 24.94 9.94 3.04
CA PHE A 169 25.70 8.97 2.25
C PHE A 169 26.44 9.61 1.07
N GLU A 170 25.79 10.54 0.36
CA GLU A 170 26.42 11.26 -0.76
C GLU A 170 27.59 12.13 -0.29
N ARG A 171 27.46 12.83 0.84
CA ARG A 171 28.52 13.67 1.42
C ARG A 171 29.76 12.87 1.82
N GLU A 172 29.57 11.63 2.24
CA GLU A 172 30.65 10.70 2.59
C GLU A 172 31.23 9.97 1.35
N GLY A 173 30.75 10.27 0.14
CA GLY A 173 31.21 9.67 -1.10
C GLY A 173 30.86 8.19 -1.24
N LEU A 174 29.85 7.72 -0.50
CA LEU A 174 29.43 6.33 -0.48
C LEU A 174 28.18 6.10 -1.33
N ALA A 175 28.09 4.91 -1.92
CA ALA A 175 26.88 4.48 -2.60
C ALA A 175 25.73 4.34 -1.58
N ILE A 176 24.61 5.02 -1.86
CA ILE A 176 23.43 4.99 -0.99
C ILE A 176 22.88 3.54 -0.95
N PRO A 177 22.69 2.94 0.24
CA PRO A 177 22.09 1.61 0.35
C PRO A 177 20.69 1.56 -0.26
N ILE A 178 20.34 0.45 -0.93
CA ILE A 178 19.01 0.27 -1.55
C ILE A 178 17.87 0.49 -0.55
N SER A 179 18.06 0.06 0.69
CA SER A 179 17.09 0.25 1.77
C SER A 179 16.79 1.73 2.03
N VAL A 180 17.77 2.62 1.85
CA VAL A 180 17.61 4.08 1.97
C VAL A 180 16.99 4.63 0.69
N GLN A 181 17.46 4.21 -0.50
CA GLN A 181 16.90 4.64 -1.79
C GLN A 181 15.39 4.35 -1.92
N GLN A 182 14.95 3.16 -1.49
CA GLN A 182 13.53 2.80 -1.49
C GLN A 182 12.71 3.71 -0.57
N ARG A 183 13.28 4.10 0.59
CA ARG A 183 12.63 5.03 1.52
C ARG A 183 12.57 6.44 0.95
N VAL A 184 13.65 6.92 0.33
CA VAL A 184 13.69 8.22 -0.37
C VAL A 184 12.62 8.26 -1.46
N ARG A 185 12.53 7.22 -2.30
CA ARG A 185 11.51 7.15 -3.35
C ARG A 185 10.10 7.20 -2.78
N ALA A 186 9.87 6.53 -1.65
CA ALA A 186 8.58 6.58 -0.97
C ALA A 186 8.29 7.96 -0.36
N GLU A 187 9.29 8.63 0.20
CA GLU A 187 9.17 9.99 0.75
C GLU A 187 8.89 11.01 -0.36
N LEU A 188 9.63 10.95 -1.47
CA LEU A 188 9.44 11.81 -2.64
C LEU A 188 8.09 11.58 -3.34
N ALA A 189 7.59 10.35 -3.38
CA ALA A 189 6.27 10.07 -3.97
C ALA A 189 5.10 10.67 -3.18
N MET A 190 5.33 11.04 -1.90
CA MET A 190 4.33 11.60 -1.00
C MET A 190 4.48 13.12 -0.84
N LEU A 191 5.54 13.71 -1.39
CA LEU A 191 5.67 15.15 -1.51
C LEU A 191 4.70 15.63 -2.60
N GLU A 192 3.59 16.21 -2.15
CA GLU A 192 2.65 16.89 -3.05
C GLU A 192 3.40 18.06 -3.72
N PRO A 193 3.33 18.17 -5.06
CA PRO A 193 3.90 19.33 -5.75
C PRO A 193 3.30 20.60 -5.13
N PRO A 194 4.09 21.66 -4.93
CA PRO A 194 3.51 22.93 -4.50
C PRO A 194 2.39 23.30 -5.46
N GLU A 195 1.20 23.61 -4.92
CA GLU A 195 0.08 24.07 -5.74
C GLU A 195 0.58 25.25 -6.59
N PRO A 196 0.36 25.23 -7.92
CA PRO A 196 0.74 26.36 -8.74
C PRO A 196 0.06 27.61 -8.16
N GLU A 197 0.84 28.65 -7.85
CA GLU A 197 0.32 29.93 -7.38
C GLU A 197 -0.49 30.58 -8.53
N GLY A 198 -1.79 30.34 -8.50
CA GLY A 198 -2.72 30.80 -9.53
C GLY A 198 -4.01 30.01 -9.47
N GLY A 199 -4.97 30.51 -8.69
CA GLY A 199 -6.34 29.98 -8.74
C GLY A 199 -6.94 30.25 -10.12
N VAL A 200 -7.64 29.26 -10.67
CA VAL A 200 -8.48 29.42 -11.87
C VAL A 200 -9.49 30.53 -11.58
N THR A 201 -9.55 31.55 -12.42
CA THR A 201 -10.53 32.64 -12.24
C THR A 201 -11.95 32.12 -12.51
N ASP A 202 -12.96 32.76 -11.94
CA ASP A 202 -14.36 32.35 -12.14
C ASP A 202 -14.73 32.33 -13.64
N GLU A 203 -14.16 33.22 -14.45
CA GLU A 203 -14.34 33.27 -15.91
C GLU A 203 -13.72 32.07 -16.64
N GLU A 204 -12.54 31.62 -16.21
CA GLU A 204 -11.90 30.41 -16.75
C GLU A 204 -12.67 29.14 -16.37
N LEU A 205 -13.28 29.16 -15.18
CA LEU A 205 -14.10 28.06 -14.66
C LEU A 205 -15.43 27.96 -15.42
N GLU A 206 -16.09 29.08 -15.72
CA GLU A 206 -17.27 29.13 -16.57
C GLU A 206 -16.97 28.63 -17.99
N ARG A 207 -15.83 29.03 -18.57
CA ARG A 207 -15.40 28.53 -19.89
C ARG A 207 -15.17 27.01 -19.88
N LEU A 208 -14.45 26.50 -18.88
CA LEU A 208 -14.19 25.06 -18.74
C LEU A 208 -15.48 24.26 -18.50
N SER A 209 -16.43 24.82 -17.73
CA SER A 209 -17.74 24.20 -17.52
C SER A 209 -18.54 24.12 -18.81
N ALA A 210 -18.57 25.20 -19.60
CA ALA A 210 -19.27 25.23 -20.89
C ALA A 210 -18.64 24.25 -21.91
N GLU A 211 -17.32 24.14 -21.95
CA GLU A 211 -16.62 23.16 -22.79
C GLU A 211 -16.93 21.71 -22.37
N TYR A 212 -16.98 21.44 -21.08
CA TYR A 212 -17.30 20.13 -20.54
C TYR A 212 -18.76 19.74 -20.84
N GLU A 213 -19.71 20.65 -20.63
CA GLU A 213 -21.12 20.44 -20.96
C GLU A 213 -21.31 20.12 -22.45
N ALA A 214 -20.64 20.86 -23.33
CA ALA A 214 -20.66 20.63 -24.76
C ALA A 214 -20.06 19.26 -25.17
N GLN A 215 -19.05 18.76 -24.45
CA GLN A 215 -18.49 17.42 -24.66
C GLN A 215 -19.45 16.32 -24.17
N THR A 216 -20.00 16.44 -22.96
CA THR A 216 -20.97 15.47 -22.43
C THR A 216 -22.23 15.35 -23.29
N ALA A 217 -22.70 16.45 -23.89
CA ALA A 217 -23.81 16.42 -24.83
C ALA A 217 -23.51 15.52 -26.04
N LYS A 218 -22.29 15.59 -26.61
CA LYS A 218 -21.86 14.75 -27.72
C LYS A 218 -21.68 13.28 -27.30
N GLU A 219 -21.16 13.03 -26.10
CA GLU A 219 -21.00 11.67 -25.57
C GLU A 219 -22.34 10.96 -25.35
N SER A 220 -23.37 11.68 -24.89
CA SER A 220 -24.71 11.10 -24.68
C SER A 220 -25.35 10.59 -25.99
N VAL A 221 -25.15 11.31 -27.09
CA VAL A 221 -25.61 10.92 -28.43
C VAL A 221 -24.84 9.70 -28.92
N TRP A 222 -23.53 9.71 -28.78
CA TRP A 222 -22.67 8.58 -29.15
C TRP A 222 -23.01 7.29 -28.37
N LEU A 223 -23.26 7.39 -27.06
CA LEU A 223 -23.65 6.25 -26.23
C LEU A 223 -24.98 5.64 -26.68
N THR A 224 -25.95 6.48 -27.04
CA THR A 224 -27.27 6.03 -27.49
C THR A 224 -27.18 5.29 -28.84
N GLU A 225 -26.37 5.80 -29.77
CA GLU A 225 -26.11 5.16 -31.05
C GLU A 225 -25.36 3.83 -30.87
N ARG A 226 -24.36 3.80 -29.99
CA ARG A 226 -23.58 2.58 -29.71
C ARG A 226 -24.43 1.48 -29.07
N GLN A 227 -25.32 1.83 -28.14
CA GLN A 227 -26.26 0.87 -27.54
C GLN A 227 -27.21 0.26 -28.59
N ARG A 228 -27.63 1.04 -29.59
CA ARG A 228 -28.46 0.54 -30.69
C ARG A 228 -27.69 -0.45 -31.57
N GLN A 229 -26.47 -0.09 -31.97
CA GLN A 229 -25.59 -0.97 -32.74
C GLN A 229 -25.33 -2.31 -32.04
N VAL A 230 -25.04 -2.28 -30.73
CA VAL A 230 -24.81 -3.51 -29.95
C VAL A 230 -26.08 -4.38 -29.90
N LYS A 231 -27.26 -3.78 -29.71
CA LYS A 231 -28.53 -4.52 -29.74
C LYS A 231 -28.79 -5.18 -31.10
N ASP A 232 -28.44 -4.51 -32.19
CA ASP A 232 -28.64 -5.06 -33.54
C ASP A 232 -27.65 -6.20 -33.83
N ILE A 233 -26.39 -6.09 -33.39
CA ILE A 233 -25.39 -7.18 -33.46
C ILE A 233 -25.86 -8.40 -32.64
N HIS A 234 -26.36 -8.20 -31.42
CA HIS A 234 -26.87 -9.30 -30.60
C HIS A 234 -28.06 -10.01 -31.25
N LYS A 235 -29.01 -9.26 -31.81
CA LYS A 235 -30.15 -9.85 -32.55
C LYS A 235 -29.71 -10.63 -33.79
N GLN A 236 -28.67 -10.17 -34.48
CA GLN A 236 -28.13 -10.86 -35.64
C GLN A 236 -27.43 -12.17 -35.23
N ASN A 237 -26.58 -12.12 -34.21
CA ASN A 237 -25.91 -13.31 -33.67
C ASN A 237 -26.91 -14.35 -33.15
N ASP A 238 -27.99 -13.92 -32.48
CA ASP A 238 -29.04 -14.82 -32.00
C ASP A 238 -29.82 -15.48 -33.14
N ARG A 239 -30.01 -14.77 -34.27
CA ARG A 239 -30.63 -15.35 -35.48
C ARG A 239 -29.72 -16.36 -36.16
N GLU A 240 -28.43 -16.06 -36.30
CA GLU A 240 -27.45 -16.96 -36.90
C GLU A 240 -27.28 -18.23 -36.05
N ARG A 241 -27.33 -18.10 -34.72
CA ARG A 241 -27.21 -19.22 -33.78
C ARG A 241 -28.45 -20.11 -33.69
N ASN A 242 -29.64 -19.58 -33.97
CA ASN A 242 -30.89 -20.34 -34.03
C ASN A 242 -31.16 -20.94 -35.43
N ALA A 243 -30.34 -20.60 -36.44
CA ALA A 243 -30.44 -21.14 -37.80
C ALA A 243 -29.47 -22.31 -38.08
N GLN A 244 -28.59 -22.63 -37.12
CA GLN A 244 -27.75 -23.84 -37.10
C GLN A 244 -28.40 -24.92 -36.25
#